data_AF-A0AAV1Y1V6-F1
#
_entry.id   AF-A0AAV1Y1V6-F1
#
_cell.length_a   1.000
_cell.length_b   1.000
_cell.length_c   1.000
_cell.angle_alpha   90.00
_cell.angle_beta   90.00
_cell.angle_gamma   90.00
#
_symmetry.space_group_name_H-M   'P 1'
#
loop_
_entity.id
_entity.type
_entity.pdbx_description
1 polymer ?
#
loop_
_entity_poly.entity_id
_entity_poly.type
_entity_poly.pdbx_seq_one_letter_code
_entity_poly.pdbx_strand_id
1 'polypeptide(L)'
;MSQNQDMSDDALAKQKAIDDWLPITASRKAKWWYSAIHNVTAMVGAGVLSLPYAMSNMVFNFFSALGDVAFAYAGHNVVLEIQATMPSTPENPSKKPMWKGVVVAYIGVAFCYFPVELIGYYMFGNSVDDNILMSLERPAWLIAAANLFVVVHVVGGYQIFAMPVFDMMETYMVIKLKFAPSFGLRLISRSIYVGT
;
A
#
# COMPACT_ATOMS: atom_id res chain seq x y z
N MET A 1 70.51 -37.30 -32.84
CA MET A 1 70.07 -35.92 -32.48
C MET A 1 68.59 -35.68 -32.81
N SER A 2 68.03 -36.31 -33.86
CA SER A 2 66.62 -36.17 -34.28
C SER A 2 65.57 -36.81 -33.33
N GLN A 3 65.83 -37.96 -32.69
CA GLN A 3 64.85 -38.62 -31.79
C GLN A 3 64.50 -37.83 -30.52
N ASN A 4 65.42 -37.02 -29.98
CA ASN A 4 65.15 -36.19 -28.79
C ASN A 4 64.35 -34.92 -29.12
N GLN A 5 64.42 -34.45 -30.37
CA GLN A 5 63.59 -33.34 -30.85
C GLN A 5 62.17 -33.84 -31.15
N ASP A 6 62.04 -35.02 -31.77
CA ASP A 6 60.74 -35.65 -32.06
C ASP A 6 59.91 -35.95 -30.79
N MET A 7 60.56 -36.44 -29.72
CA MET A 7 59.92 -36.63 -28.41
C MET A 7 59.49 -35.32 -27.73
N SER A 8 60.25 -34.24 -27.94
CA SER A 8 59.93 -32.89 -27.45
C SER A 8 58.72 -32.31 -28.17
N ASP A 9 58.66 -32.50 -29.49
CA ASP A 9 57.63 -31.94 -30.35
C ASP A 9 56.29 -32.69 -30.17
N ASP A 10 56.30 -34.01 -29.94
CA ASP A 10 55.09 -34.80 -29.59
C ASP A 10 54.51 -34.41 -28.22
N ALA A 11 55.37 -34.17 -27.22
CA ALA A 11 54.94 -33.70 -25.92
C ALA A 11 54.31 -32.30 -25.98
N LEU A 12 54.88 -31.40 -26.79
CA LEU A 12 54.34 -30.07 -27.04
C LEU A 12 52.98 -30.14 -27.78
N ALA A 13 52.85 -31.06 -28.74
CA ALA A 13 51.62 -31.27 -29.48
C ALA A 13 50.50 -31.81 -28.58
N LYS A 14 50.81 -32.73 -27.66
CA LYS A 14 49.87 -33.22 -26.64
C LYS A 14 49.43 -32.13 -25.68
N GLN A 15 50.36 -31.30 -25.19
CA GLN A 15 50.03 -30.18 -24.31
C GLN A 15 49.11 -29.18 -25.03
N LYS A 16 49.43 -28.83 -26.28
CA LYS A 16 48.60 -27.95 -27.10
C LYS A 16 47.20 -28.53 -27.33
N ALA A 17 47.08 -29.83 -27.59
CA ALA A 17 45.79 -30.50 -27.75
C ALA A 17 44.96 -30.50 -26.46
N ILE A 18 45.60 -30.65 -25.30
CA ILE A 18 44.95 -30.53 -23.99
C ILE A 18 44.50 -29.08 -23.74
N ASP A 19 45.36 -28.11 -24.02
CA ASP A 19 45.07 -26.69 -23.81
C ASP A 19 43.92 -26.22 -24.73
N ASP A 20 43.87 -26.69 -25.98
CA ASP A 20 42.79 -26.42 -26.93
C ASP A 20 41.47 -27.15 -26.58
N TRP A 21 41.53 -28.32 -25.93
CA TRP A 21 40.35 -29.07 -25.48
C TRP A 21 39.71 -28.45 -24.23
N LEU A 22 40.53 -27.93 -23.32
CA LEU A 22 40.05 -27.37 -22.06
C LEU A 22 39.37 -26.01 -22.29
N PRO A 23 38.10 -25.84 -21.88
CA PRO A 23 37.35 -24.63 -22.18
C PRO A 23 37.96 -23.36 -21.57
N ILE A 24 38.78 -23.48 -20.51
CA ILE A 24 39.40 -22.35 -19.82
C ILE A 24 40.74 -21.90 -20.44
N THR A 25 41.47 -22.81 -21.09
CA THR A 25 42.78 -22.54 -21.71
C THR A 25 42.72 -22.47 -23.23
N ALA A 26 41.61 -22.88 -23.84
CA ALA A 26 41.44 -22.83 -25.28
C ALA A 26 41.61 -21.40 -25.81
N SER A 27 42.45 -21.23 -26.84
CA SER A 27 42.71 -19.95 -27.48
C SER A 27 41.44 -19.41 -28.15
N ARG A 28 40.70 -18.53 -27.48
CA ARG A 28 39.55 -17.81 -28.06
C ARG A 28 40.01 -16.49 -28.67
N LYS A 29 39.73 -16.24 -29.95
CA LYS A 29 40.00 -14.95 -30.63
C LYS A 29 39.01 -13.84 -30.21
N ALA A 30 38.97 -13.52 -28.93
CA ALA A 30 38.19 -12.38 -28.44
C ALA A 30 38.95 -11.07 -28.73
N LYS A 31 38.29 -10.12 -29.41
CA LYS A 31 38.80 -8.76 -29.60
C LYS A 31 38.59 -7.94 -28.32
N TRP A 32 39.52 -7.04 -27.99
CA TRP A 32 39.48 -6.22 -26.78
C TRP A 32 38.17 -5.42 -26.61
N TRP A 33 37.56 -5.00 -27.72
CA TRP A 33 36.33 -4.23 -27.68
C TRP A 33 35.11 -5.05 -27.24
N TYR A 34 35.11 -6.39 -27.37
CA TYR A 34 34.03 -7.21 -26.81
C TYR A 34 33.99 -7.13 -25.27
N SER A 35 35.17 -7.15 -24.63
CA SER A 35 35.28 -6.95 -23.18
C SER A 35 34.84 -5.54 -22.77
N ALA A 36 35.23 -4.52 -23.56
CA ALA A 36 34.76 -3.16 -23.35
C ALA A 36 33.23 -3.04 -23.44
N ILE A 37 32.60 -3.65 -24.45
CA ILE A 37 31.13 -3.67 -24.60
C ILE A 37 30.45 -4.41 -23.44
N HIS A 38 31.00 -5.52 -22.97
CA HIS A 38 30.45 -6.25 -21.82
C HIS A 38 30.53 -5.43 -20.52
N ASN A 39 31.66 -4.77 -20.27
CA ASN A 39 31.81 -3.89 -19.10
C ASN A 39 30.86 -2.70 -19.17
N VAL A 40 30.71 -2.06 -20.34
CA VAL A 40 29.78 -0.94 -20.52
C VAL A 40 28.33 -1.41 -20.35
N THR A 41 27.94 -2.55 -20.93
CA THR A 41 26.59 -3.12 -20.75
C THR A 41 26.30 -3.49 -19.30
N ALA A 42 27.28 -4.04 -18.56
CA ALA A 42 27.11 -4.37 -17.15
C ALA A 42 26.94 -3.11 -16.28
N MET A 43 27.73 -2.07 -16.55
CA MET A 43 27.74 -0.85 -15.75
C MET A 43 26.56 0.09 -16.08
N VAL A 44 26.23 0.24 -17.37
CA VAL A 44 25.15 1.10 -17.86
C VAL A 44 23.81 0.37 -17.82
N GLY A 45 23.75 -0.91 -18.18
CA GLY A 45 22.50 -1.68 -18.21
C GLY A 45 21.89 -1.84 -16.82
N ALA A 46 22.68 -2.18 -15.81
CA ALA A 46 22.18 -2.27 -14.43
C ALA A 46 21.72 -0.91 -13.91
N GLY A 47 22.54 0.15 -14.07
CA GLY A 47 22.22 1.49 -13.54
C GLY A 47 21.08 2.21 -14.28
N VAL A 48 21.05 2.16 -15.61
CA VAL A 48 20.03 2.84 -16.42
C VAL A 48 18.69 2.12 -16.38
N LEU A 49 18.64 0.82 -16.10
CA LEU A 49 17.37 0.12 -15.89
C LEU A 49 16.89 0.22 -14.44
N SER A 50 17.80 0.26 -13.46
CA SER A 50 17.42 0.38 -12.04
C SER A 50 16.96 1.77 -11.66
N LEU A 51 17.56 2.84 -12.24
CA LEU A 51 17.22 4.21 -11.88
C LEU A 51 15.78 4.60 -12.27
N PRO A 52 15.29 4.37 -13.51
CA PRO A 52 13.90 4.63 -13.86
C PRO A 52 12.92 3.77 -13.07
N TYR A 53 13.29 2.52 -12.73
CA TYR A 53 12.48 1.64 -11.89
C TYR A 53 12.37 2.16 -10.44
N ALA A 54 13.47 2.59 -9.84
CA ALA A 54 13.46 3.19 -8.51
C ALA A 54 12.68 4.52 -8.48
N MET A 55 12.86 5.35 -9.52
CA MET A 55 12.14 6.61 -9.67
C MET A 55 10.64 6.39 -9.89
N SER A 56 10.24 5.42 -10.73
CA SER A 56 8.83 5.11 -10.94
C SER A 56 8.21 4.58 -9.66
N ASN A 57 8.89 3.68 -8.94
CA ASN A 57 8.42 3.17 -7.65
C ASN A 57 8.23 4.28 -6.61
N MET A 58 9.17 5.23 -6.53
CA MET A 58 9.05 6.40 -5.64
C MET A 58 7.84 7.27 -6.01
N VAL A 59 7.62 7.51 -7.30
CA VAL A 59 6.47 8.30 -7.78
C VAL A 59 5.15 7.59 -7.48
N PHE A 60 5.06 6.29 -7.75
CA PHE A 60 3.86 5.51 -7.44
C PHE A 60 3.59 5.50 -5.93
N ASN A 61 4.60 5.26 -5.10
CA ASN A 61 4.44 5.30 -3.64
C ASN A 61 3.99 6.67 -3.14
N PHE A 62 4.49 7.77 -3.73
CA PHE A 62 4.05 9.11 -3.41
C PHE A 62 2.57 9.33 -3.74
N PHE A 63 2.11 8.90 -4.92
CA PHE A 63 0.71 9.01 -5.30
C PHE A 63 -0.20 8.08 -4.48
N SER A 64 0.27 6.89 -4.13
CA SER A 64 -0.46 5.98 -3.23
C SER A 64 -0.65 6.62 -1.85
N ALA A 65 0.41 7.18 -1.26
CA ALA A 65 0.32 7.88 0.03
C ALA A 65 -0.65 9.09 -0.03
N LEU A 66 -0.64 9.85 -1.13
CA LEU A 66 -1.64 10.91 -1.33
C LEU A 66 -3.06 10.35 -1.43
N GLY A 67 -3.23 9.19 -2.07
CA GLY A 67 -4.49 8.47 -2.14
C GLY A 67 -4.99 8.04 -0.76
N ASP A 68 -4.11 7.49 0.07
CA ASP A 68 -4.42 7.06 1.43
C ASP A 68 -4.83 8.25 2.31
N VAL A 69 -4.11 9.37 2.21
CA VAL A 69 -4.49 10.62 2.88
C VAL A 69 -5.85 11.10 2.38
N ALA A 70 -6.08 11.16 1.06
CA ALA A 70 -7.36 11.59 0.50
C ALA A 70 -8.53 10.71 0.96
N PHE A 71 -8.32 9.40 1.06
CA PHE A 71 -9.31 8.45 1.56
C PHE A 71 -9.56 8.61 3.07
N ALA A 72 -8.52 8.80 3.88
CA ALA A 72 -8.65 9.05 5.32
C ALA A 72 -9.51 10.29 5.62
N TYR A 73 -9.46 11.30 4.75
CA TYR A 73 -10.27 12.52 4.85
C TYR A 73 -11.61 12.46 4.08
N ALA A 74 -12.02 11.30 3.55
CA ALA A 74 -13.27 11.14 2.81
C ALA A 74 -14.50 10.99 3.74
N GLY A 75 -14.88 12.06 4.44
CA GLY A 75 -16.03 12.09 5.36
C GLY A 75 -17.42 12.26 4.72
N HIS A 76 -17.52 12.19 3.39
CA HIS A 76 -18.73 12.58 2.63
C HIS A 76 -19.98 11.76 2.99
N ASN A 77 -19.81 10.49 3.37
CA ASN A 77 -20.92 9.59 3.68
C ASN A 77 -21.71 10.04 4.93
N VAL A 78 -21.06 10.72 5.87
CA VAL A 78 -21.66 11.16 7.15
C VAL A 78 -22.24 12.57 7.04
N VAL A 79 -21.96 13.30 5.96
CA VAL A 79 -22.45 14.67 5.76
C VAL A 79 -23.98 14.71 5.77
N LEU A 80 -24.64 13.77 5.10
CA LEU A 80 -26.11 13.74 5.03
C LEU A 80 -26.75 13.40 6.39
N GLU A 81 -26.08 12.57 7.21
CA GLU A 81 -26.51 12.23 8.57
C GLU A 81 -26.42 13.46 9.51
N ILE A 82 -25.29 14.18 9.46
CA ILE A 82 -25.10 15.39 10.26
C ILE A 82 -26.06 16.48 9.78
N GLN A 83 -26.29 16.62 8.48
CA GLN A 83 -27.26 17.58 7.92
C GLN A 83 -28.70 17.27 8.35
N ALA A 84 -29.08 16.00 8.43
CA ALA A 84 -30.42 15.60 8.83
C ALA A 84 -30.74 15.92 10.31
N THR A 85 -29.72 16.00 11.16
CA THR A 85 -29.87 16.31 12.59
C THR A 85 -29.71 17.80 12.91
N MET A 86 -29.15 18.60 12.00
CA MET A 86 -29.03 20.04 12.19
C MET A 86 -30.34 20.78 11.86
N PRO A 87 -30.85 21.64 12.76
CA PRO A 87 -32.07 22.40 12.53
C PRO A 87 -31.90 23.33 11.32
N SER A 88 -32.68 23.08 10.29
CA SER A 88 -32.68 23.83 9.04
C SER A 88 -34.00 24.59 8.92
N THR A 89 -33.98 25.92 8.84
CA THR A 89 -35.15 26.71 8.43
C THR A 89 -34.95 27.26 7.01
N PRO A 90 -36.02 27.53 6.24
CA PRO A 90 -35.89 28.13 4.91
C PRO A 90 -35.11 29.46 4.90
N GLU A 91 -35.15 30.20 6.00
CA GLU A 91 -34.48 31.50 6.17
C GLU A 91 -33.02 31.38 6.64
N ASN A 92 -32.64 30.29 7.28
CA ASN A 92 -31.26 30.03 7.72
C ASN A 92 -30.79 28.63 7.27
N PRO A 93 -30.12 28.51 6.11
CA PRO A 93 -29.64 27.23 5.63
C PRO A 93 -28.53 26.67 6.53
N SER A 94 -28.60 25.37 6.81
CA SER A 94 -27.66 24.65 7.70
C SER A 94 -26.21 24.59 7.21
N LYS A 95 -25.90 25.18 6.05
CA LYS A 95 -24.54 25.20 5.45
C LYS A 95 -23.52 25.94 6.33
N LYS A 96 -23.92 27.05 6.97
CA LYS A 96 -23.02 27.86 7.82
C LYS A 96 -22.53 27.11 9.07
N PRO A 97 -23.41 26.54 9.92
CA PRO A 97 -22.96 25.76 11.07
C PRO A 97 -22.22 24.49 10.66
N MET A 98 -22.66 23.83 9.58
CA MET A 98 -21.98 22.65 9.05
C MET A 98 -20.53 22.94 8.66
N TRP A 99 -20.27 24.04 7.94
CA TRP A 99 -18.91 24.42 7.54
C TRP A 99 -18.01 24.65 8.75
N LYS A 100 -18.51 25.31 9.80
CA LYS A 100 -17.75 25.51 11.04
C LYS A 100 -17.43 24.17 11.71
N GLY A 101 -18.40 23.26 11.79
CA GLY A 101 -18.21 21.93 12.34
C GLY A 101 -17.14 21.14 11.58
N VAL A 102 -17.22 21.15 10.24
CA VAL A 102 -16.22 20.51 9.37
C VAL A 102 -14.84 21.11 9.61
N VAL A 103 -14.68 22.43 9.58
CA VAL A 103 -13.37 23.06 9.78
C VAL A 103 -12.75 22.68 11.13
N VAL A 104 -13.53 22.72 12.21
CA VAL A 104 -13.05 22.33 13.56
C VAL A 104 -12.68 20.84 13.60
N ALA A 105 -13.49 19.97 12.98
CA ALA A 105 -13.20 18.54 12.92
C ALA A 105 -11.89 18.25 12.18
N TYR A 106 -11.66 18.86 11.01
CA TYR A 106 -10.42 18.68 10.24
C TYR A 106 -9.18 19.21 11.00
N ILE A 107 -9.30 20.34 11.70
CA ILE A 107 -8.20 20.84 12.55
C ILE A 107 -7.92 19.85 13.69
N GLY A 108 -8.96 19.30 14.32
CA GLY A 108 -8.82 18.27 15.35
C GLY A 108 -8.13 17.01 14.84
N VAL A 109 -8.53 16.52 13.66
CA VAL A 109 -7.90 15.36 13.01
C VAL A 109 -6.43 15.65 12.72
N ALA A 110 -6.11 16.80 12.13
CA ALA A 110 -4.72 17.18 11.86
C ALA A 110 -3.90 17.22 13.15
N PHE A 111 -4.43 17.80 14.24
CA PHE A 111 -3.74 17.84 15.51
C PHE A 111 -3.48 16.45 16.13
N CYS A 112 -4.36 15.47 15.87
CA CYS A 112 -4.15 14.10 16.33
C CYS A 112 -3.18 13.31 15.43
N TYR A 113 -3.26 13.47 14.11
CA TYR A 113 -2.51 12.66 13.15
C TYR A 113 -1.07 13.16 12.99
N PHE A 114 -0.85 14.46 12.84
CA PHE A 114 0.48 15.02 12.58
C PHE A 114 1.51 14.66 13.66
N PRO A 115 1.24 14.82 14.97
CA PRO A 115 2.22 14.46 16.01
C PRO A 115 2.50 12.95 16.04
N VAL A 116 1.46 12.13 15.88
CA VAL A 116 1.60 10.66 15.87
C VAL A 116 2.47 10.22 14.69
N GLU A 117 2.25 10.79 13.52
CA GLU A 117 3.00 10.47 12.30
C GLU A 117 4.44 10.99 12.37
N LEU A 118 4.67 12.20 12.88
CA LEU A 118 6.02 12.75 13.09
C LEU A 118 6.83 11.95 14.11
N ILE A 119 6.23 11.58 15.25
CA ILE A 119 6.90 10.78 16.28
C ILE A 119 7.12 9.35 15.77
N GLY A 120 6.14 8.76 15.09
CA GLY A 120 6.26 7.43 14.48
C GLY A 120 7.40 7.37 13.46
N TYR A 121 7.44 8.35 12.55
CA TYR A 121 8.53 8.47 11.58
C TYR A 121 9.89 8.67 12.26
N TYR A 122 9.96 9.47 13.32
CA TYR A 122 11.20 9.67 14.08
C TYR A 122 11.69 8.38 14.77
N MET A 123 10.77 7.56 15.29
CA MET A 123 11.12 6.35 16.04
C MET A 123 11.44 5.14 15.15
N PHE A 124 10.73 4.97 14.04
CA PHE A 124 10.81 3.77 13.19
C PHE A 124 11.41 4.03 11.80
N GLY A 125 11.57 5.30 11.42
CA GLY A 125 12.13 5.69 10.12
C GLY A 125 11.29 5.15 8.94
N ASN A 126 11.98 4.68 7.90
CA ASN A 126 11.36 4.06 6.72
C ASN A 126 11.05 2.57 6.92
N SER A 127 11.16 2.02 8.15
CA SER A 127 10.94 0.61 8.46
C SER A 127 9.58 0.37 9.13
N VAL A 128 8.57 1.16 8.79
CA VAL A 128 7.18 1.03 9.26
C VAL A 128 6.37 0.33 8.17
N ASP A 129 5.65 -0.73 8.53
CA ASP A 129 4.66 -1.36 7.66
C ASP A 129 3.39 -0.50 7.59
N ASP A 130 2.58 -0.66 6.54
CA ASP A 130 1.32 0.08 6.34
C ASP A 130 0.38 0.02 7.56
N ASN A 131 0.45 -1.09 8.33
CA ASN A 131 -0.19 -1.21 9.63
C ASN A 131 0.85 -1.14 10.74
N ILE A 132 0.90 0.00 11.45
CA ILE A 132 1.84 0.22 12.56
C ILE A 132 1.76 -0.86 13.65
N LEU A 133 0.61 -1.51 13.82
CA LEU A 133 0.41 -2.58 14.80
C LEU A 133 1.17 -3.87 14.45
N MET A 134 1.53 -4.08 13.18
CA MET A 134 2.35 -5.21 12.73
C MET A 134 3.84 -4.96 12.95
N SER A 135 4.27 -3.70 12.92
CA SER A 135 5.67 -3.32 13.16
C SER A 135 6.02 -3.21 14.66
N LEU A 136 5.04 -3.33 15.57
CA LEU A 136 5.27 -3.37 17.01
C LEU A 136 5.72 -4.78 17.43
N GLU A 137 7.02 -4.96 17.70
CA GLU A 137 7.55 -6.28 18.08
C GLU A 137 7.37 -6.60 19.59
N ARG A 138 7.46 -5.60 20.47
CA ARG A 138 7.29 -5.74 21.94
C ARG A 138 6.83 -4.44 22.61
N PRO A 139 6.12 -4.48 23.75
CA PRO A 139 5.62 -5.65 24.49
C PRO A 139 4.21 -6.11 24.06
N ALA A 140 3.92 -7.40 24.19
CA ALA A 140 2.69 -8.04 23.68
C ALA A 140 1.37 -7.49 24.29
N TRP A 141 1.39 -7.01 25.55
CA TRP A 141 0.19 -6.45 26.19
C TRP A 141 -0.26 -5.14 25.50
N LEU A 142 0.69 -4.35 25.00
CA LEU A 142 0.42 -3.09 24.33
C LEU A 142 -0.23 -3.34 22.97
N ILE A 143 0.27 -4.34 22.23
CA ILE A 143 -0.29 -4.79 20.95
C ILE A 143 -1.72 -5.32 21.16
N ALA A 144 -1.93 -6.14 22.19
CA ALA A 144 -3.26 -6.67 22.52
C ALA A 144 -4.26 -5.54 22.87
N ALA A 145 -3.83 -4.55 23.67
CA ALA A 145 -4.65 -3.40 23.99
C ALA A 145 -4.98 -2.55 22.75
N ALA A 146 -3.99 -2.28 21.89
CA ALA A 146 -4.19 -1.53 20.66
C ALA A 146 -5.17 -2.23 19.71
N ASN A 147 -5.01 -3.55 19.51
CA ASN A 147 -5.96 -4.35 18.73
C ASN A 147 -7.38 -4.33 19.32
N LEU A 148 -7.52 -4.37 20.65
CA LEU A 148 -8.84 -4.24 21.30
C LEU A 148 -9.48 -2.87 21.01
N PHE A 149 -8.71 -1.79 21.08
CA PHE A 149 -9.20 -0.44 20.74
C PHE A 149 -9.63 -0.35 19.28
N VAL A 150 -8.87 -0.94 18.34
CA VAL A 150 -9.26 -1.00 16.92
C VAL A 150 -10.58 -1.75 16.75
N VAL A 151 -10.77 -2.89 17.42
CA VAL A 151 -12.03 -3.64 17.37
C VAL A 151 -13.19 -2.79 17.89
N VAL A 152 -13.05 -2.17 19.06
CA VAL A 152 -14.09 -1.31 19.64
C VAL A 152 -14.41 -0.13 18.72
N HIS A 153 -13.38 0.50 18.15
CA HIS A 153 -13.53 1.61 17.21
C HIS A 153 -14.28 1.20 15.94
N VAL A 154 -13.89 0.09 15.32
CA VAL A 154 -14.50 -0.41 14.07
C VAL A 154 -15.94 -0.85 14.31
N VAL A 155 -16.22 -1.55 15.42
CA VAL A 155 -17.59 -1.96 15.78
C VAL A 155 -18.47 -0.74 16.03
N GLY A 156 -17.96 0.27 16.75
CA GLY A 156 -18.69 1.52 16.99
C GLY A 156 -18.96 2.30 15.70
N GLY A 157 -17.94 2.41 14.84
CA GLY A 157 -18.05 3.06 13.53
C GLY A 157 -19.09 2.39 12.64
N TYR A 158 -19.06 1.05 12.56
CA TYR A 158 -20.03 0.28 11.78
C TYR A 158 -21.48 0.64 12.15
N GLN A 159 -21.79 0.79 13.44
CA GLN A 159 -23.15 1.13 13.85
C GLN A 159 -23.59 2.51 13.38
N ILE A 160 -22.71 3.51 13.44
CA ILE A 160 -23.02 4.86 12.95
C ILE A 160 -23.22 4.85 11.43
N PHE A 161 -22.31 4.21 10.68
CA PHE A 161 -22.42 4.16 9.22
C PHE A 161 -23.61 3.33 8.70
N ALA A 162 -24.00 2.27 9.41
CA ALA A 162 -25.07 1.39 8.96
C ALA A 162 -26.47 1.99 9.20
N MET A 163 -26.65 2.86 10.21
CA MET A 163 -27.95 3.45 10.56
C MET A 163 -28.63 4.20 9.40
N PRO A 164 -27.97 5.15 8.72
CA PRO A 164 -28.57 5.87 7.58
C PRO A 164 -28.93 4.94 6.41
N VAL A 165 -28.10 3.91 6.18
CA VAL A 165 -28.32 2.94 5.12
C VAL A 165 -29.55 2.08 5.41
N PHE A 166 -29.67 1.59 6.65
CA PHE A 166 -30.86 0.87 7.10
C PHE A 166 -32.12 1.72 7.00
N ASP A 167 -32.05 2.99 7.40
CA ASP A 167 -33.18 3.92 7.33
C ASP A 167 -33.59 4.20 5.88
N MET A 168 -32.64 4.32 4.95
CA MET A 168 -32.93 4.49 3.53
C MET A 168 -33.56 3.24 2.91
N MET A 169 -33.05 2.05 3.25
CA MET A 169 -33.64 0.77 2.82
C MET A 169 -35.07 0.59 3.35
N GLU A 170 -35.29 0.84 4.65
CA GLU A 170 -36.61 0.75 5.31
C GLU A 170 -37.60 1.75 4.69
N THR A 171 -37.16 2.99 4.46
CA THR A 171 -37.95 4.03 3.79
C THR A 171 -38.33 3.61 2.37
N TYR A 172 -37.40 3.04 1.61
CA TYR A 172 -37.67 2.55 0.25
C TYR A 172 -38.70 1.41 0.25
N MET A 173 -38.53 0.41 1.13
CA MET A 173 -39.46 -0.72 1.25
C MET A 173 -40.87 -0.31 1.68
N VAL A 174 -41.00 0.66 2.60
CA VAL A 174 -42.31 1.11 3.09
C VAL A 174 -42.98 2.06 2.10
N ILE A 175 -42.24 3.03 1.52
CA ILE A 175 -42.84 4.07 0.68
C ILE A 175 -42.99 3.63 -0.78
N LYS A 176 -41.98 2.96 -1.35
CA LYS A 176 -42.00 2.55 -2.77
C LYS A 176 -42.61 1.17 -2.96
N LEU A 177 -42.24 0.20 -2.12
CA LEU A 177 -42.74 -1.19 -2.23
C LEU A 177 -44.03 -1.45 -1.42
N LYS A 178 -44.50 -0.45 -0.66
CA LYS A 178 -45.75 -0.50 0.13
C LYS A 178 -45.82 -1.67 1.13
N PHE A 179 -44.67 -2.11 1.66
CA PHE A 179 -44.68 -3.08 2.75
C PHE A 179 -45.19 -2.46 4.05
N ALA A 180 -45.88 -3.26 4.86
CA ALA A 180 -46.33 -2.82 6.17
C ALA A 180 -45.11 -2.66 7.11
N PRO A 181 -44.99 -1.50 7.80
CA PRO A 181 -43.93 -1.31 8.79
C PRO A 181 -44.14 -2.32 9.93
N SER A 182 -43.23 -3.30 10.01
CA SER A 182 -43.30 -4.37 11.00
C SER A 182 -41.90 -4.69 11.53
N PHE A 183 -41.84 -5.20 12.76
CA PHE A 183 -40.59 -5.63 13.38
C PHE A 183 -39.87 -6.70 12.53
N GLY A 184 -40.64 -7.59 11.88
CA GLY A 184 -40.10 -8.60 10.96
C GLY A 184 -39.44 -7.99 9.73
N LEU A 185 -40.02 -6.94 9.14
CA LEU A 185 -39.43 -6.23 8.00
C LEU A 185 -38.08 -5.60 8.38
N ARG A 186 -38.00 -5.00 9.57
CA ARG A 186 -36.77 -4.40 10.10
C ARG A 186 -35.70 -5.45 10.40
N LEU A 187 -36.09 -6.61 10.93
CA LEU A 187 -35.15 -7.71 11.20
C LEU A 187 -34.60 -8.29 9.90
N ILE A 188 -35.47 -8.53 8.91
CA ILE A 188 -35.09 -9.09 7.61
C ILE A 188 -34.20 -8.10 6.84
N SER A 189 -34.55 -6.81 6.78
CA SER A 189 -33.76 -5.81 6.05
C SER A 189 -32.35 -5.65 6.61
N ARG A 190 -32.23 -5.61 7.94
CA ARG A 190 -30.93 -5.50 8.62
C ARG A 190 -30.12 -6.78 8.50
N SER A 191 -30.76 -7.95 8.57
CA SER A 191 -30.06 -9.24 8.45
C SER A 191 -29.56 -9.51 7.03
N ILE A 192 -30.33 -9.12 6.00
CA ILE A 192 -29.91 -9.26 4.60
C ILE A 192 -28.68 -8.39 4.31
N TYR A 193 -28.67 -7.15 4.76
CA TYR A 193 -27.55 -6.23 4.53
C TYR A 193 -26.28 -6.60 5.31
N VAL A 194 -26.41 -7.19 6.50
CA VAL A 194 -25.27 -7.68 7.29
C VAL A 194 -24.72 -9.00 6.75
N GLY A 195 -25.56 -9.82 6.10
CA GLY A 195 -25.23 -11.17 5.65
C GLY A 195 -24.73 -11.31 4.20
N THR A 196 -24.65 -10.21 3.45
CA THR A 196 -24.08 -10.14 2.08
C THR A 196 -22.70 -9.53 2.09
#